data_AF-A0A3N5KWM0-F1
#
_entry.id   AF-A0A3N5KWM0-F1
#
_cell.length_a   1.000
_cell.length_b   1.000
_cell.length_c   1.000
_cell.angle_alpha   90.00
_cell.angle_beta   90.00
_cell.angle_gamma   90.00
#
_symmetry.space_group_name_H-M   'P 1'
#
loop_
_entity.id
_entity.type
_entity.pdbx_description
1 polymer ?
#
loop_
_entity_poly.entity_id
_entity_poly.type
_entity_poly.pdbx_seq_one_letter_code
_entity_poly.pdbx_strand_id
1 'polypeptide(L)'
;MIRLVADAAPMREAVARAVAGCARAREILCIPAIRLESLHGLETTVVAFTSDIPEFGGAWGKPFLIGPGSIHVAHTLEEHVPKAQLVEAVQVYRRIVRQLLTA
;
A
#
# COMPACT_ATOMS: atom_id res chain seq x y z
N MET A 1 11.41 4.64 11.62
CA MET A 1 10.74 3.96 10.50
C MET A 1 11.46 4.35 9.22
N ILE A 2 11.75 3.41 8.33
CA ILE A 2 12.40 3.67 7.04
C ILE A 2 11.41 3.27 5.94
N ARG A 3 11.19 4.16 4.96
CA ARG A 3 10.32 3.87 3.81
C ARG A 3 11.13 3.14 2.74
N LEU A 4 10.56 2.06 2.22
CA LEU A 4 11.13 1.28 1.13
C LEU A 4 10.41 1.63 -0.17
N VAL A 5 11.17 1.72 -1.26
CA VAL A 5 10.66 1.85 -2.63
C VAL A 5 11.12 0.69 -3.52
N ALA A 6 11.90 -0.23 -2.94
CA ALA A 6 12.49 -1.38 -3.58
C ALA A 6 12.79 -2.46 -2.50
N ASP A 7 13.61 -3.44 -2.86
CA ASP A 7 14.07 -4.48 -1.94
C ASP A 7 14.70 -3.90 -0.65
N ALA A 8 14.48 -4.59 0.48
CA ALA A 8 14.92 -4.13 1.79
C ALA A 8 16.41 -4.41 2.08
N ALA A 9 17.06 -5.32 1.36
CA ALA A 9 18.41 -5.77 1.68
C ALA A 9 19.44 -4.64 1.68
N PRO A 10 19.50 -3.74 0.67
CA PRO A 10 20.45 -2.62 0.69
C PRO A 10 20.26 -1.70 1.92
N MET A 11 19.01 -1.53 2.35
CA MET A 11 18.70 -0.73 3.53
C MET A 11 19.12 -1.43 4.83
N ARG A 12 18.86 -2.73 4.95
CA ARG A 12 19.30 -3.54 6.10
C ARG A 12 20.81 -3.51 6.25
N GLU A 13 21.54 -3.65 5.15
CA GLU A 13 22.99 -3.56 5.15
C GLU A 13 23.48 -2.17 5.56
N ALA A 14 22.84 -1.11 5.06
CA ALA A 14 23.18 0.26 5.42
C ALA A 14 22.97 0.52 6.92
N VAL A 15 21.85 0.06 7.48
CA VAL A 15 21.58 0.13 8.93
C VAL A 15 22.62 -0.67 9.72
N ALA A 16 22.93 -1.90 9.29
CA ALA A 16 23.92 -2.75 9.96
C ALA A 16 25.32 -2.10 9.99
N ARG A 17 25.75 -1.51 8.86
CA ARG A 17 27.02 -0.76 8.79
C ARG A 17 27.01 0.46 9.69
N ALA A 18 25.91 1.22 9.74
CA ALA A 18 25.81 2.44 10.53
C ALA A 18 25.91 2.19 12.05
N VAL A 19 25.47 1.02 12.53
CA VAL A 19 25.49 0.69 13.96
C VAL A 19 26.67 -0.19 14.40
N ALA A 20 27.51 -0.64 13.45
CA ALA A 20 28.59 -1.58 13.71
C ALA A 20 29.52 -1.09 14.83
N GLY A 21 29.70 -1.92 15.87
CA GLY A 21 30.53 -1.60 17.04
C GLY A 21 29.89 -0.65 18.06
N CYS A 22 28.77 0.00 17.74
CA CYS A 22 28.13 1.01 18.60
C CYS A 22 26.80 0.55 19.20
N ALA A 23 26.01 -0.24 18.45
CA ALA A 23 24.70 -0.69 18.87
C ALA A 23 24.26 -1.97 18.13
N ARG A 24 23.15 -2.56 18.59
CA ARG A 24 22.45 -3.66 17.91
C ARG A 24 21.17 -3.15 17.27
N ALA A 25 21.08 -3.17 15.94
CA ALA A 25 19.83 -2.95 15.23
C ALA A 25 18.99 -4.24 15.25
N ARG A 26 17.70 -4.12 15.57
CA ARG A 26 16.72 -5.21 15.47
C ARG A 26 15.56 -4.77 14.58
N GLU A 27 15.41 -5.42 13.44
CA GLU A 27 14.23 -5.24 12.59
C GLU A 27 13.04 -5.94 13.24
N ILE A 28 11.94 -5.20 13.45
CA ILE A 28 10.73 -5.73 14.09
C ILE A 28 9.70 -6.17 13.03
N LEU A 29 9.58 -5.40 11.95
CA LEU A 29 8.65 -5.64 10.86
C LEU A 29 9.25 -5.06 9.58
N CYS A 30 9.11 -5.79 8.48
CA CYS A 30 9.45 -5.33 7.15
C CYS A 30 8.28 -5.64 6.21
N ILE A 31 7.62 -4.59 5.72
CA ILE A 31 6.60 -4.70 4.67
C ILE A 31 7.25 -4.20 3.37
N PRO A 32 7.38 -5.06 2.33
CA PRO A 32 8.07 -4.69 1.10
C PRO A 32 7.27 -3.66 0.29
N ALA A 33 7.97 -2.90 -0.55
CA ALA A 33 7.33 -2.13 -1.60
C ALA A 33 6.73 -3.08 -2.63
N ILE A 34 5.46 -2.87 -3.01
CA ILE A 34 4.75 -3.70 -3.98
C ILE A 34 4.18 -2.83 -5.11
N ARG A 35 4.11 -3.42 -6.31
CA ARG A 35 3.36 -2.86 -7.42
C ARG A 35 2.10 -3.68 -7.59
N LEU A 36 0.95 -3.04 -7.44
CA LEU A 36 -0.36 -3.66 -7.61
C LEU A 36 -0.84 -3.55 -9.06
N GLU A 37 -1.84 -4.36 -9.40
CA GLU A 37 -2.47 -4.29 -10.72
C GLU A 37 -3.37 -3.04 -10.85
N SER A 38 -3.67 -2.67 -12.09
CA SER A 38 -4.58 -1.58 -12.43
C SER A 38 -5.82 -2.09 -13.16
N LEU A 39 -6.91 -1.32 -13.11
CA LEU A 39 -8.15 -1.62 -13.82
C LEU A 39 -8.43 -0.52 -14.83
N HIS A 40 -8.86 -0.90 -16.03
CA HIS A 40 -9.14 0.04 -17.11
C HIS A 40 -10.21 1.05 -16.71
N GLY A 41 -9.90 2.34 -16.90
CA GLY A 41 -10.80 3.45 -16.58
C GLY A 41 -10.79 3.87 -15.11
N LEU A 42 -9.88 3.34 -14.27
CA LEU A 42 -9.63 3.84 -12.92
C LEU A 42 -8.23 4.47 -12.85
N GLU A 43 -8.14 5.61 -12.17
CA GLU A 43 -6.87 6.29 -11.94
C GLU A 43 -5.98 5.49 -10.99
N THR A 44 -4.67 5.59 -11.19
CA THR A 44 -3.65 4.95 -10.35
C THR A 44 -2.75 6.00 -9.72
N THR A 45 -2.24 5.69 -8.52
CA THR A 45 -1.29 6.56 -7.82
C THR A 45 -0.19 5.74 -7.16
N VAL A 46 0.86 6.41 -6.71
CA VAL A 46 1.96 5.84 -5.90
C VAL A 46 1.92 6.48 -4.53
N VAL A 47 1.95 5.67 -3.48
CA VAL A 47 1.88 6.15 -2.11
C VAL A 47 2.94 5.51 -1.24
N ALA A 48 3.48 6.25 -0.27
CA ALA A 48 4.55 5.78 0.62
C ALA A 48 3.98 5.18 1.92
N PHE A 49 2.93 4.36 1.81
CA PHE A 49 2.26 3.68 2.91
C PHE A 49 2.20 2.18 2.67
N THR A 50 2.04 1.41 3.73
CA THR A 50 2.00 -0.05 3.70
C THR A 50 0.54 -0.54 3.71
N SER A 51 0.30 -1.73 3.15
CA SER A 51 -0.97 -2.47 3.28
C SER A 51 -0.68 -3.87 3.82
N ASP A 52 -1.73 -4.63 4.12
CA ASP A 52 -1.69 -6.04 4.49
C ASP A 52 -1.43 -6.97 3.30
N ILE A 53 -1.60 -6.49 2.06
CA ILE A 53 -1.47 -7.27 0.83
C ILE A 53 -0.20 -8.16 0.78
N PRO A 54 1.01 -7.69 1.15
CA PRO A 54 2.20 -8.53 1.14
C PRO A 54 2.11 -9.78 2.03
N GLU A 55 1.36 -9.72 3.14
CA GLU A 55 1.21 -10.84 4.09
C GLU A 55 0.42 -12.01 3.49
N PHE A 56 -0.36 -11.77 2.44
CA PHE A 56 -1.09 -12.83 1.74
C PHE A 56 -0.19 -13.68 0.83
N GLY A 57 1.08 -13.30 0.62
CA GLY A 57 2.06 -14.12 -0.10
C GLY A 57 1.66 -14.52 -1.53
N GLY A 58 0.77 -13.76 -2.17
CA GLY A 58 0.23 -14.08 -3.50
C GLY A 58 -0.80 -15.22 -3.53
N ALA A 59 -1.26 -15.72 -2.37
CA ALA A 59 -2.18 -16.85 -2.28
C ALA A 59 -3.56 -16.57 -2.90
N TRP A 60 -3.95 -15.29 -3.04
CA TRP A 60 -5.28 -14.86 -3.51
C TRP A 60 -5.25 -14.26 -4.92
N GLY A 61 -4.25 -14.63 -5.72
CA GLY A 61 -4.09 -14.16 -7.08
C GLY A 61 -3.54 -12.73 -7.15
N LYS A 62 -4.11 -11.92 -8.04
CA LYS A 62 -3.61 -10.57 -8.35
C LYS A 62 -4.35 -9.50 -7.53
N PRO A 63 -3.67 -8.80 -6.59
CA PRO A 63 -4.33 -7.85 -5.72
C PRO A 63 -4.55 -6.47 -6.37
N PHE A 64 -5.67 -5.85 -6.00
CA PHE A 64 -6.00 -4.45 -6.26
C PHE A 64 -6.22 -3.74 -4.91
N LEU A 65 -5.85 -2.46 -4.81
CA LEU A 65 -6.09 -1.63 -3.62
C LEU A 65 -6.79 -0.34 -4.03
N ILE A 66 -8.03 -0.18 -3.61
CA ILE A 66 -8.93 0.88 -4.06
C ILE A 66 -9.79 1.31 -2.87
N GLY A 67 -10.01 2.62 -2.71
CA GLY A 67 -10.89 3.16 -1.68
C GLY A 67 -11.12 4.66 -1.85
N PRO A 68 -12.22 5.22 -1.32
CA PRO A 68 -12.47 6.65 -1.32
C PRO A 68 -11.62 7.38 -0.26
N GLY A 69 -11.56 8.70 -0.36
CA GLY A 69 -10.81 9.56 0.54
C GLY A 69 -9.35 9.77 0.10
N SER A 70 -8.57 10.35 0.99
CA SER A 70 -7.15 10.63 0.75
C SER A 70 -6.30 10.03 1.87
N ILE A 71 -5.32 9.21 1.48
CA ILE A 71 -4.38 8.62 2.42
C ILE A 71 -3.51 9.69 3.13
N HIS A 72 -3.43 10.90 2.58
CA HIS A 72 -2.60 11.98 3.14
C HIS A 72 -3.13 12.56 4.46
N VAL A 73 -4.42 12.37 4.77
CA VAL A 73 -5.03 12.83 6.03
C VAL A 73 -5.26 11.69 7.03
N ALA A 74 -4.93 10.45 6.66
CA ALA A 74 -5.05 9.31 7.55
C ALA A 74 -4.16 9.47 8.78
N HIS A 75 -4.68 9.13 9.96
CA HIS A 75 -4.01 9.28 11.25
C HIS A 75 -3.65 10.72 11.62
N THR A 76 -4.43 11.69 11.13
CA THR A 76 -4.33 13.11 11.52
C THR A 76 -5.62 13.57 12.19
N LEU A 77 -5.61 14.76 12.79
CA LEU A 77 -6.86 15.37 13.31
C LEU A 77 -7.85 15.73 12.19
N GLU A 78 -7.38 15.79 10.96
CA GLU A 78 -8.17 16.11 9.76
C GLU A 78 -8.62 14.85 9.01
N GLU A 79 -8.60 13.67 9.65
CA GLU A 79 -9.03 12.43 9.01
C GLU A 79 -10.52 12.48 8.63
N HIS A 80 -10.80 12.45 7.33
CA HIS A 80 -12.16 12.48 6.80
C HIS A 80 -12.27 11.84 5.42
N VAL A 81 -13.50 11.54 5.01
CA VAL A 81 -13.85 11.16 3.63
C VAL A 81 -15.01 12.04 3.17
N PRO A 82 -14.93 12.70 2.00
CA PRO A 82 -16.07 13.44 1.46
C PRO A 82 -17.29 12.54 1.25
N LYS A 83 -18.47 12.97 1.71
CA LYS A 83 -19.71 12.17 1.59
C LYS A 83 -20.04 11.78 0.15
N ALA A 84 -19.76 12.66 -0.82
CA ALA A 84 -19.93 12.36 -2.25
C ALA A 84 -19.06 11.17 -2.69
N GLN A 85 -17.81 11.10 -2.23
CA GLN A 85 -16.90 10.00 -2.57
C GLN A 85 -17.36 8.66 -2.00
N LEU A 86 -18.07 8.64 -0.87
CA LEU A 86 -18.67 7.40 -0.34
C LEU A 86 -19.73 6.84 -1.30
N VAL A 87 -20.57 7.72 -1.88
CA VAL A 87 -21.60 7.32 -2.85
C VAL A 87 -20.97 6.89 -4.17
N GLU A 88 -19.96 7.63 -4.63
CA GLU A 88 -19.20 7.31 -5.84
C GLU A 88 -18.46 5.98 -5.73
N ALA A 89 -17.88 5.67 -4.55
CA ALA A 89 -17.19 4.42 -4.28
C ALA A 89 -18.10 3.20 -4.52
N VAL A 90 -19.38 3.27 -4.16
CA VAL A 90 -20.34 2.20 -4.47
C VAL A 90 -20.40 1.93 -5.98
N GLN A 91 -20.41 2.99 -6.80
CA GLN A 91 -20.41 2.82 -8.26
C GLN A 91 -19.07 2.29 -8.77
N VAL A 92 -17.95 2.74 -8.21
CA VAL A 92 -16.61 2.23 -8.51
C VAL A 92 -16.55 0.72 -8.26
N TYR A 93 -16.91 0.26 -7.05
CA TYR A 93 -16.91 -1.16 -6.71
C TYR A 93 -17.82 -1.99 -7.62
N ARG A 94 -19.03 -1.49 -7.95
CA ARG A 94 -19.93 -2.15 -8.91
C ARG A 94 -19.30 -2.29 -10.30
N ARG A 95 -18.57 -1.27 -10.78
CA ARG A 95 -17.86 -1.34 -12.07
C ARG A 95 -16.74 -2.38 -12.03
N ILE A 96 -15.95 -2.39 -10.96
CA ILE A 96 -14.85 -3.35 -10.76
C ILE A 96 -15.38 -4.78 -10.82
N VAL A 97 -16.40 -5.10 -10.03
CA VAL A 97 -16.99 -6.46 -10.01
C VAL A 97 -17.49 -6.87 -11.39
N ARG A 98 -18.17 -5.98 -12.12
CA ARG A 98 -18.64 -6.28 -13.48
C ARG A 98 -17.49 -6.54 -14.44
N GLN A 99 -16.45 -5.70 -14.43
CA GLN A 99 -15.28 -5.87 -15.30
C GLN A 99 -14.59 -7.22 -15.04
N LEU A 100 -14.41 -7.57 -13.76
CA LEU A 100 -13.74 -8.82 -13.36
C LEU A 100 -14.57 -10.08 -13.68
N LEU A 101 -15.90 -9.99 -13.71
CA LEU A 101 -16.76 -11.12 -14.09
C LEU A 101 -16.85 -11.35 -15.61
N THR A 102 -16.44 -10.37 -16.41
CA THR A 102 -16.41 -10.45 -17.88
C THR A 102 -15.01 -10.62 -18.46
N ALA A 103 -14.00 -10.66 -17.61
CA ALA A 103 -12.59 -10.81 -17.98
C ALA A 103 -12.19 -12.28 -18.17
#